data_AF-A0A0Q9K617-F1
#
_entry.id   AF-A0A0Q9K617-F1
#
_cell.length_a   1.000
_cell.length_b   1.000
_cell.length_c   1.000
_cell.angle_alpha   90.00
_cell.angle_beta   90.00
_cell.angle_gamma   90.00
#
_symmetry.space_group_name_H-M   'P 1'
#
loop_
_entity.id
_entity.type
_entity.pdbx_description
1 polymer ?
#
loop_
_entity_poly.entity_id
_entity_poly.type
_entity_poly.pdbx_seq_one_letter_code
_entity_poly.pdbx_strand_id
1 'polypeptide(L)'
;MEWKRARVSQKRQVTIPQKFFEEAGIKDEVEFGIKGNNIIIRPVRENAGNDYFSDLILADLLKEGYAGDELLAKFRERQSELHAAVKNLIAESGEAARNFNGVDETKALFGDVMGD
;
A
#
# COMPACT_ATOMS: atom_id res chain seq x y z
N MET A 1 -8.41 9.92 -17.91
CA MET A 1 -7.68 10.74 -16.92
C MET A 1 -8.01 12.20 -17.21
N GLU A 2 -8.93 12.78 -16.44
CA GLU A 2 -9.38 14.18 -16.61
C GLU A 2 -8.48 15.10 -15.78
N TRP A 3 -8.02 16.21 -16.35
CA TRP A 3 -7.18 17.19 -15.66
C TRP A 3 -7.98 18.45 -15.36
N LYS A 4 -8.04 18.87 -14.09
CA LYS A 4 -8.63 20.16 -13.71
C LYS A 4 -7.60 21.05 -13.03
N ARG A 5 -7.59 22.32 -13.45
CA ARG A 5 -6.78 23.36 -12.81
C ARG A 5 -7.56 23.96 -11.64
N ALA A 6 -6.94 24.01 -10.48
CA ALA A 6 -7.48 24.67 -9.30
C ALA A 6 -6.51 25.76 -8.83
N ARG A 7 -7.05 26.81 -8.20
CA ARG A 7 -6.24 27.86 -7.58
C ARG A 7 -5.81 27.40 -6.20
N VAL A 8 -4.54 27.61 -5.88
CA VAL A 8 -4.01 27.42 -4.52
C VAL A 8 -4.23 28.70 -3.73
N SER A 9 -4.84 28.60 -2.56
CA SER A 9 -5.03 29.73 -1.65
C SER A 9 -3.72 30.14 -0.97
N GLN A 10 -3.69 31.33 -0.36
CA GLN A 10 -2.54 31.80 0.43
C GLN A 10 -2.22 30.88 1.62
N LYS A 11 -3.21 30.17 2.15
CA LYS A 11 -3.05 29.16 3.21
C LYS A 11 -2.64 27.79 2.67
N ARG A 12 -2.24 27.68 1.39
CA ARG A 12 -1.87 26.43 0.72
C ARG A 12 -3.00 25.40 0.62
N GLN A 13 -4.25 25.84 0.76
CA GLN A 13 -5.43 25.00 0.56
C GLN A 13 -5.80 24.96 -0.91
N VAL A 14 -6.15 23.78 -1.41
CA VAL A 14 -6.76 23.57 -2.72
C VAL A 14 -8.09 22.85 -2.53
N THR A 15 -9.14 23.32 -3.21
CA THR A 15 -10.43 22.64 -3.19
C THR A 15 -10.39 21.48 -4.17
N ILE A 16 -10.62 20.26 -3.68
CA ILE A 16 -10.75 19.07 -4.53
C ILE A 16 -12.10 19.15 -5.27
N PRO A 17 -12.13 19.10 -6.61
CA PRO A 17 -13.39 19.12 -7.33
C PRO A 17 -14.24 17.89 -7.00
N GLN A 18 -15.56 18.07 -6.85
CA GLN A 18 -16.52 17.05 -6.40
C GLN A 18 -16.37 15.70 -7.11
N LYS A 19 -16.22 15.68 -8.44
CA LYS A 19 -16.02 14.44 -9.20
C LYS A 19 -14.83 13.61 -8.70
N PHE A 20 -13.69 14.25 -8.44
CA PHE A 20 -12.51 13.54 -7.93
C PHE A 20 -12.66 13.12 -6.48
N PHE A 21 -13.39 13.91 -5.68
CA PHE A 21 -13.69 13.56 -4.30
C PHE A 21 -14.53 12.28 -4.20
N GLU A 22 -15.58 12.18 -5.03
CA GLU A 22 -16.45 11.00 -5.12
C GLU A 22 -15.71 9.79 -5.73
N GLU A 23 -15.00 9.98 -6.84
CA GLU A 23 -14.30 8.90 -7.55
C GLU A 23 -13.12 8.33 -6.73
N ALA A 24 -12.40 9.18 -5.99
CA ALA A 24 -11.37 8.72 -5.07
C ALA A 24 -11.94 8.12 -3.77
N GLY A 25 -13.24 8.27 -3.51
CA GLY A 25 -13.89 7.77 -2.30
C GLY A 25 -13.38 8.43 -1.02
N ILE A 26 -13.12 9.74 -1.08
CA ILE A 26 -12.69 10.53 0.09
C ILE A 26 -13.89 10.73 1.00
N LYS A 27 -13.71 10.51 2.30
CA LYS A 27 -14.71 10.85 3.34
C LYS A 27 -14.27 12.11 4.04
N ASP A 28 -13.47 11.97 5.09
CA ASP A 28 -13.20 13.05 6.03
C ASP A 28 -11.71 13.40 6.07
N GLU A 29 -10.85 12.41 5.81
CA GLU A 29 -9.40 12.54 5.93
C GLU A 29 -8.65 12.03 4.69
N VAL A 30 -7.51 12.66 4.41
CA VAL A 30 -6.59 12.29 3.34
C VAL A 30 -5.15 12.32 3.84
N GLU A 31 -4.33 11.41 3.34
CA GLU A 31 -2.88 11.41 3.49
C GLU A 31 -2.21 12.03 2.27
N PHE A 32 -1.14 12.79 2.53
CA PHE A 32 -0.31 13.38 1.51
C PHE A 32 1.03 12.66 1.43
N GLY A 33 1.43 12.28 0.23
CA GLY A 33 2.76 11.72 -0.07
C GLY A 33 3.42 12.50 -1.21
N ILE A 34 4.75 12.52 -1.22
CA ILE A 34 5.54 13.09 -2.32
C ILE A 34 6.11 11.94 -3.15
N LYS A 35 5.92 11.99 -4.47
CA LYS A 35 6.57 11.09 -5.42
C LYS A 35 7.20 11.90 -6.55
N GLY A 36 8.51 12.09 -6.48
CA GLY A 36 9.24 12.99 -7.38
C GLY A 36 8.77 14.43 -7.17
N ASN A 37 8.20 15.03 -8.23
CA ASN A 37 7.66 16.39 -8.20
C ASN A 37 6.12 16.46 -8.06
N ASN A 38 5.49 15.34 -7.71
CA ASN A 38 4.03 15.23 -7.60
C ASN A 38 3.60 15.03 -6.14
N ILE A 39 2.52 15.70 -5.76
CA ILE A 39 1.80 15.42 -4.51
C ILE A 39 0.76 14.34 -4.81
N ILE A 40 0.86 13.22 -4.11
CA ILE A 40 -0.13 12.15 -4.12
C ILE A 40 -1.04 12.38 -2.92
N ILE A 41 -2.34 12.42 -3.18
CA ILE A 41 -3.38 12.51 -2.15
C ILE A 41 -4.12 11.19 -2.16
N ARG A 42 -4.17 10.51 -1.02
CA ARG A 42 -4.94 9.27 -0.87
C ARG A 42 -5.92 9.42 0.28
N PRO A 43 -7.18 8.95 0.17
CA PRO A 43 -8.09 8.93 1.31
C PRO A 43 -7.50 8.10 2.44
N VAL A 44 -7.63 8.58 3.68
CA VAL A 44 -7.36 7.74 4.85
C VAL A 44 -8.49 6.73 4.91
N ARG A 45 -8.14 5.47 4.71
CA ARG A 45 -9.03 4.36 4.94
C ARG A 45 -8.54 3.71 6.21
N GLU A 46 -9.27 3.88 7.32
CA GLU A 46 -8.97 3.24 8.60
C GLU A 46 -8.79 1.70 8.44
N ASN A 47 -9.27 1.11 7.35
CA ASN A 47 -9.26 -0.34 7.10
C ASN A 47 -8.65 -0.79 5.75
N ALA A 48 -8.05 0.06 4.92
CA ALA A 48 -7.60 -0.43 3.59
C ALA A 48 -6.37 -1.37 3.63
N GLY A 49 -5.59 -1.33 4.70
CA GLY A 49 -4.58 -2.36 4.95
C GLY A 49 -5.19 -3.66 5.48
N ASN A 50 -6.40 -3.62 6.04
CA ASN A 50 -7.09 -4.79 6.57
C ASN A 50 -7.73 -5.61 5.47
N ASP A 51 -8.44 -4.99 4.53
CA ASP A 51 -9.35 -5.74 3.66
C ASP A 51 -8.62 -6.72 2.71
N TYR A 52 -7.45 -6.37 2.19
CA TYR A 52 -6.78 -7.19 1.18
C TYR A 52 -6.31 -8.56 1.69
N PHE A 53 -5.97 -8.65 2.97
CA PHE A 53 -5.52 -9.90 3.60
C PHE A 53 -6.60 -10.53 4.49
N SER A 54 -7.64 -9.78 4.83
CA SER A 54 -8.75 -10.28 5.66
C SER A 54 -9.38 -11.52 5.05
N ASP A 55 -9.70 -11.52 3.76
CA ASP A 55 -10.33 -12.67 3.11
C ASP A 55 -9.43 -13.92 3.11
N LEU A 56 -8.11 -13.72 2.91
CA LEU A 56 -7.13 -14.81 2.92
C LEU A 56 -6.94 -15.40 4.32
N ILE A 57 -6.81 -14.54 5.33
CA ILE A 57 -6.69 -14.95 6.74
C ILE A 57 -7.96 -15.69 7.17
N LEU A 58 -9.14 -15.18 6.80
CA LEU A 58 -10.41 -15.80 7.15
C LEU A 58 -10.56 -17.18 6.48
N ALA A 59 -10.18 -17.30 5.20
CA ALA A 59 -10.21 -18.57 4.47
C ALA A 59 -9.27 -19.61 5.10
N ASP A 60 -8.08 -19.21 5.54
CA ASP A 60 -7.15 -20.11 6.21
C ASP A 60 -7.65 -20.53 7.60
N LEU A 61 -8.20 -19.60 8.39
CA LEU A 61 -8.74 -19.94 9.70
C LEU A 61 -9.99 -20.84 9.63
N LEU A 62 -10.82 -20.66 8.60
CA LEU A 62 -11.94 -21.56 8.33
C LEU A 62 -11.45 -22.96 7.93
N LYS A 63 -10.37 -23.08 7.14
CA LYS A 63 -9.75 -24.38 6.80
C LYS A 63 -9.12 -25.04 8.02
N GLU A 64 -8.54 -24.26 8.92
CA GLU A 64 -7.98 -24.73 10.19
C GLU A 64 -9.08 -25.18 11.18
N GLY A 65 -10.36 -24.91 10.86
CA GLY A 65 -11.52 -25.41 11.61
C GLY A 65 -11.97 -24.50 12.74
N TYR A 66 -11.45 -23.28 12.82
CA TYR A 66 -11.87 -22.32 13.84
C TYR A 66 -13.27 -21.77 13.56
N ALA A 67 -14.08 -21.63 14.60
CA ALA A 67 -15.44 -21.11 14.50
C ALA A 67 -15.81 -20.22 15.70
N GLY A 68 -16.84 -19.39 15.54
CA GLY A 68 -17.37 -18.55 16.62
C GLY A 68 -16.35 -17.54 17.16
N ASP A 69 -16.28 -17.41 18.49
CA ASP A 69 -15.42 -16.44 19.17
C ASP A 69 -13.92 -16.74 19.00
N GLU A 70 -13.57 -18.02 18.81
CA GLU A 70 -12.19 -18.46 18.62
C GLU A 70 -11.64 -18.03 17.25
N LEU A 71 -12.49 -18.06 16.21
CA LEU A 71 -12.17 -17.56 14.89
C LEU A 71 -11.82 -16.06 14.93
N LEU A 72 -12.61 -15.29 15.67
CA LEU A 72 -12.41 -13.84 15.82
C LEU A 72 -11.12 -13.50 16.57
N ALA A 73 -10.78 -14.27 17.61
CA ALA A 73 -9.54 -14.11 18.34
C ALA A 73 -8.31 -14.40 17.45
N LYS A 74 -8.33 -15.53 16.75
CA LYS A 74 -7.25 -15.95 15.84
C LYS A 74 -7.10 -15.04 14.62
N PHE A 75 -8.21 -14.52 14.12
CA PHE A 75 -8.23 -13.57 13.02
C PHE A 75 -7.47 -12.29 13.37
N ARG A 76 -7.77 -11.68 14.53
CA ARG A 76 -7.09 -10.47 14.99
C ARG A 76 -5.59 -10.69 15.24
N GLU A 77 -5.23 -11.85 15.77
CA GLU A 77 -3.83 -12.24 15.99
C GLU A 77 -3.06 -12.31 14.67
N ARG A 78 -3.52 -13.15 13.72
CA ARG A 78 -2.90 -13.32 12.39
C ARG A 78 -2.83 -12.02 11.59
N GLN A 79 -3.88 -11.20 11.68
CA GLN A 79 -3.97 -9.93 10.97
C GLN A 79 -2.93 -8.92 11.48
N SER A 80 -2.72 -8.85 12.81
CA SER A 80 -1.71 -7.98 13.41
C SER A 80 -0.28 -8.41 13.04
N GLU A 81 0.00 -9.72 13.10
CA GLU A 81 1.32 -10.27 12.74
C GLU A 81 1.66 -10.03 11.28
N LEU A 82 0.69 -10.29 10.39
CA LEU A 82 0.88 -10.15 8.95
C LEU A 82 1.11 -8.69 8.56
N HIS A 83 0.40 -7.74 9.19
CA HIS A 83 0.61 -6.32 8.96
C HIS A 83 2.00 -5.86 9.41
N ALA A 84 2.48 -6.34 10.57
CA ALA A 84 3.83 -6.05 11.04
C ALA A 84 4.91 -6.60 10.09
N ALA A 85 4.73 -7.85 9.62
CA ALA A 85 5.64 -8.48 8.67
C ALA A 85 5.67 -7.76 7.31
N VAL A 86 4.50 -7.40 6.76
CA VAL A 86 4.41 -6.68 5.48
C VAL A 86 5.04 -5.28 5.59
N LYS A 87 4.82 -4.57 6.70
CA LYS A 87 5.45 -3.27 6.94
C LYS A 87 6.98 -3.38 6.99
N ASN A 88 7.51 -4.41 7.66
CA ASN A 88 8.94 -4.68 7.72
C ASN A 88 9.50 -5.04 6.33
N LEU A 89 8.82 -5.91 5.58
CA LEU A 89 9.21 -6.30 4.22
C LEU A 89 9.28 -5.10 3.27
N ILE A 90 8.29 -4.19 3.34
CA ILE A 90 8.27 -2.96 2.53
C ILE A 90 9.43 -2.05 2.95
N ALA A 91 9.74 -1.95 4.24
CA ALA A 91 10.84 -1.15 4.75
C ALA A 91 12.20 -1.71 4.29
N GLU A 92 12.43 -3.01 4.45
CA GLU A 92 13.65 -3.72 4.01
C GLU A 92 13.83 -3.65 2.50
N SER A 93 12.75 -3.85 1.72
CA SER A 93 12.80 -3.72 0.26
C SER A 93 13.11 -2.28 -0.17
N GLY A 94 12.56 -1.30 0.55
CA GLY A 94 12.87 0.12 0.32
C GLY A 94 14.29 0.50 0.70
N GLU A 95 14.92 -0.19 1.66
CA GLU A 95 16.33 -0.03 2.01
C GLU A 95 17.25 -0.73 1.01
N ALA A 96 16.92 -1.95 0.59
CA ALA A 96 17.64 -2.68 -0.44
C ALA A 96 17.63 -1.93 -1.78
N ALA A 97 16.48 -1.34 -2.16
CA ALA A 97 16.37 -0.51 -3.36
C ALA A 97 17.13 0.82 -3.26
N ARG A 98 17.25 1.40 -2.05
CA ARG A 98 18.05 2.61 -1.81
C ARG A 98 19.56 2.33 -1.77
N ASN A 99 19.95 1.13 -1.34
CA ASN A 99 21.34 0.67 -1.30
C ASN A 99 21.80 0.00 -2.61
N PHE A 100 20.92 -0.09 -3.62
CA PHE A 100 21.29 -0.55 -4.95
C PHE A 100 22.11 0.53 -5.66
N ASN A 101 23.43 0.53 -5.43
CA ASN A 101 24.39 1.17 -6.30
C ASN A 101 24.36 0.41 -7.63
N GLY A 102 23.93 1.06 -8.71
CA GLY A 102 23.64 0.48 -10.03
C GLY A 102 24.83 -0.13 -10.76
N VAL A 103 25.48 -1.13 -10.17
CA VAL A 103 26.30 -2.10 -10.87
C VAL A 103 25.38 -3.23 -11.31
N ASP A 104 25.15 -3.28 -12.62
CA ASP A 104 24.46 -4.36 -13.34
C ASP A 104 25.32 -5.64 -13.29
N GLU A 105 25.41 -6.23 -12.10
CA GLU A 105 26.03 -7.56 -11.91
C GLU A 105 25.11 -8.68 -12.43
N THR A 106 23.86 -8.35 -12.77
CA THR A 106 22.89 -9.29 -13.36
C THR A 106 23.36 -9.86 -14.69
N LYS A 107 24.07 -9.07 -15.52
CA LYS A 107 24.71 -9.58 -16.74
C LYS A 107 25.87 -10.53 -16.47
N ALA A 108 26.64 -10.32 -15.41
CA ALA A 108 27.76 -11.20 -15.06
C ALA A 108 27.28 -12.54 -14.49
N LEU A 109 26.12 -12.54 -13.81
CA LEU A 109 25.58 -13.73 -13.16
C LEU A 109 24.76 -14.64 -14.10
N PHE A 110 24.07 -14.07 -15.08
CA PHE A 110 23.16 -14.80 -15.98
C PHE A 110 23.57 -14.77 -17.45
N GLY A 111 24.78 -14.28 -17.76
CA GLY A 111 25.31 -14.22 -19.14
C GLY A 111 25.34 -15.58 -19.84
N ASP A 112 25.64 -16.66 -19.10
CA ASP A 112 25.70 -18.02 -19.65
C ASP A 112 24.32 -18.66 -19.91
N VAL A 113 23.25 -18.14 -19.30
CA VAL A 113 21.88 -18.67 -19.48
C VAL A 113 21.13 -17.95 -20.61
N MET A 114 21.55 -16.72 -20.94
CA MET A 114 20.90 -15.85 -21.92
C MET A 114 21.72 -15.67 -23.21
N GLY A 115 22.61 -16.62 -23.52
CA GLY A 115 23.37 -16.66 -24.77
C GLY A 115 22.65 -17.43 -25.89
N ASP A 116 22.30 -16.68 -26.94
CA ASP A 116 21.76 -16.98 -28.29
C ASP A 116 20.44 -17.77 -28.44
#